data_AF-A0A2A4JKS3-F1
#
_entry.id   AF-A0A2A4JKS3-F1
#
_cell.length_a   1.000
_cell.length_b   1.000
_cell.length_c   1.000
_cell.angle_alpha   90.00
_cell.angle_beta   90.00
_cell.angle_gamma   90.00
#
_symmetry.space_group_name_H-M   'P 1'
#
loop_
_entity.id
_entity.type
_entity.pdbx_description
1 polymer ?
#
loop_
_entity_poly.entity_id
_entity_poly.type
_entity_poly.pdbx_seq_one_letter_code
_entity_poly.pdbx_strand_id
1 'polypeptide(L)' 'SRLAVNSVTRGDYEKPLQISKFVMELNAGFRLLNLKNDHLRKRFDVLKYDVKKIEEVVYDLSIRGLRPKPEPAL' A
#
# COMPACT_ATOMS: atom_id res chain seq x y z
N SER A 1 -3.17 4.63 -3.91
CA SER A 1 -2.88 3.62 -4.95
C SER A 1 -2.06 4.13 -6.15
N ARG A 2 -2.37 5.29 -6.76
CA ARG A 2 -1.71 5.77 -8.01
C ARG A 2 -0.18 5.81 -7.98
N LEU A 3 0.40 6.28 -6.88
CA LEU A 3 1.85 6.38 -6.73
C LEU A 3 2.54 5.00 -6.82
N ALA A 4 1.96 3.95 -6.23
CA ALA A 4 2.50 2.60 -6.26
C ALA A 4 2.52 2.03 -7.70
N VAL A 5 1.48 2.29 -8.48
CA VAL A 5 1.44 1.87 -9.90
C VAL A 5 2.49 2.63 -10.70
N ASN A 6 2.55 3.96 -10.54
CA ASN A 6 3.48 4.80 -11.29
C ASN A 6 4.95 4.51 -10.95
N SER A 7 5.27 4.13 -9.71
CA SER A 7 6.63 3.75 -9.33
C SER A 7 7.05 2.45 -10.00
N VAL A 8 6.17 1.44 -10.06
CA VAL A 8 6.42 0.19 -10.80
C VAL A 8 6.66 0.46 -12.28
N THR A 9 5.84 1.29 -12.91
CA THR A 9 6.02 1.66 -14.34
C THR A 9 7.36 2.35 -14.59
N ARG A 10 7.88 3.08 -13.59
CA ARG A 10 9.20 3.73 -13.64
C ARG A 10 10.37 2.80 -13.29
N GLY A 11 10.11 1.52 -12.99
CA GLY A 11 11.14 0.54 -12.57
C GLY A 11 11.54 0.62 -11.10
N ASP A 12 10.86 1.44 -10.30
CA ASP A 12 11.08 1.52 -8.86
C ASP A 12 10.16 0.54 -8.14
N TYR A 13 10.71 -0.63 -7.84
CA TYR A 13 10.00 -1.72 -7.17
C TYR A 13 10.09 -1.67 -5.65
N GLU A 14 10.86 -0.75 -5.07
CA GLU A 14 10.97 -0.59 -3.62
C GLU A 14 9.82 0.26 -3.06
N LYS A 15 9.51 1.38 -3.73
CA LYS A 15 8.42 2.29 -3.34
C LYS A 15 7.07 1.61 -3.14
N PRO A 16 6.60 0.67 -3.98
CA PRO A 16 5.35 -0.05 -3.75
C PRO A 16 5.31 -0.78 -2.41
N LEU A 17 6.42 -1.38 -1.97
CA LEU A 17 6.50 -2.06 -0.68
C LEU A 17 6.41 -1.07 0.49
N GLN A 18 7.14 0.05 0.39
CA GLN A 18 7.09 1.13 1.39
C GLN A 18 5.68 1.72 1.49
N ILE A 19 5.03 1.98 0.35
CA ILE A 19 3.65 2.49 0.28
C ILE A 19 2.68 1.47 0.88
N SER A 20 2.85 0.18 0.58
CA SER A 20 2.01 -0.88 1.15
C SER A 20 2.08 -0.90 2.67
N LYS A 21 3.29 -0.87 3.24
CA LYS A 21 3.49 -0.85 4.69
C LYS A 21 2.81 0.37 5.32
N PHE A 22 3.05 1.56 4.77
CA PHE A 22 2.46 2.80 5.26
C PHE A 22 0.91 2.77 5.24
N VAL A 23 0.32 2.32 4.13
CA VAL A 23 -1.14 2.28 3.98
C VAL A 23 -1.77 1.22 4.90
N MET A 24 -1.08 0.10 5.15
CA MET A 24 -1.51 -0.90 6.13
C MET A 24 -1.50 -0.35 7.56
N GLU A 25 -0.44 0.36 7.97
CA GLU A 25 -0.34 1.01 9.28
C GLU A 25 -1.45 2.05 9.47
N LEU A 26 -1.70 2.86 8.44
CA LEU A 26 -2.78 3.84 8.43
C LEU A 26 -4.16 3.16 8.53
N ASN A 27 -4.41 2.10 7.76
CA ASN A 27 -5.65 1.33 7.84
C ASN A 27 -5.86 0.68 9.22
N ALA A 28 -4.80 0.16 9.85
CA ALA A 28 -4.84 -0.37 11.21
C ALA A 28 -5.19 0.74 12.22
N GLY A 29 -4.56 1.91 12.12
CA GLY A 29 -4.85 3.06 12.98
C GLY A 29 -6.31 3.53 12.88
N PHE A 30 -6.85 3.64 11.67
CA PHE A 30 -8.26 4.02 11.48
C PHE A 30 -9.25 2.96 11.97
N ARG A 31 -8.91 1.66 11.94
CA ARG A 31 -9.74 0.60 12.52
C ARG A 31 -9.87 0.72 14.05
N LEU A 32 -8.87 1.29 14.72
CA LEU A 32 -8.94 1.55 16.17
C LEU A 32 -9.84 2.73 16.51
N LEU A 33 -10.02 3.67 15.57
CA LEU A 33 -10.93 4.79 15.74
C LEU A 33 -12.37 4.30 15.57
N ASN A 34 -13.15 4.32 16.65
CA ASN A 34 -14.58 3.99 16.59
C ASN A 34 -15.37 5.16 15.99
N LEU A 35 -15.14 5.42 14.70
CA LEU A 35 -15.79 6.48 13.96
C LEU A 35 -17.27 6.13 13.80
N LYS A 36 -18.14 6.92 14.44
CA LYS A 36 -19.59 6.92 14.16
C LYS A 36 -19.81 7.25 12.68
N ASN A 37 -20.99 6.94 12.14
CA ASN A 37 -21.37 7.12 10.72
C ASN A 37 -21.28 8.58 10.23
N ASP A 38 -20.06 9.07 10.06
CA ASP A 38 -19.73 10.44 9.71
C ASP A 38 -18.94 10.47 8.38
N HIS A 39 -18.74 11.67 7.83
CA HIS A 39 -18.01 11.90 6.58
C HIS A 39 -16.62 11.25 6.57
N LEU A 40 -15.95 11.20 7.73
CA LEU A 40 -14.64 10.55 7.88
C LEU A 40 -14.72 9.04 7.64
N ARG A 41 -15.79 8.36 8.09
CA ARG A 41 -16.02 6.93 7.84
C ARG A 41 -16.19 6.65 6.35
N LYS A 42 -16.93 7.48 5.63
CA LYS A 42 -17.09 7.34 4.17
C LYS A 42 -15.76 7.47 3.43
N ARG A 43 -14.89 8.40 3.83
CA ARG A 43 -13.54 8.52 3.24
C ARG A 43 -12.67 7.30 3.54
N PHE A 44 -12.78 6.77 4.76
CA PHE A 44 -12.08 5.55 5.15
C PHE A 44 -12.58 4.30 4.41
N ASP A 45 -13.89 4.18 4.17
CA ASP A 45 -14.44 3.05 3.42
C ASP A 45 -13.93 2.98 1.98
N VAL A 46 -13.50 4.10 1.40
CA VAL A 46 -12.83 4.14 0.08
C VAL A 46 -11.39 3.62 0.17
N LEU A 47 -10.70 3.83 1.29
CA LEU A 47 -9.32 3.40 1.51
C LEU A 47 -9.13 1.89 1.34
N LYS A 48 -10.15 1.07 1.67
CA LYS A 48 -10.06 -0.38 1.49
C LYS A 48 -9.79 -0.80 0.04
N TYR A 49 -10.33 -0.05 -0.92
CA TYR A 49 -10.09 -0.30 -2.34
C TYR A 49 -8.67 0.10 -2.75
N ASP A 50 -8.16 1.19 -2.17
CA ASP A 50 -6.77 1.60 -2.38
C ASP A 50 -5.77 0.60 -1.77
N VAL A 51 -6.06 0.06 -0.58
CA VAL A 51 -5.27 -0.99 0.08
C VAL A 51 -5.21 -2.23 -0.82
N LYS A 52 -6.37 -2.75 -1.23
CA LYS A 52 -6.47 -3.93 -2.09
C LYS A 52 -5.65 -3.75 -3.38
N LYS A 53 -5.78 -2.59 -4.03
CA LYS A 53 -5.03 -2.29 -5.25
C LYS A 53 -3.51 -2.25 -5.04
N ILE A 54 -3.04 -1.75 -3.90
CA ILE A 54 -1.61 -1.73 -3.58
C ILE A 54 -1.10 -3.14 -3.27
N GLU A 55 -1.89 -3.95 -2.55
CA GLU A 55 -1.57 -5.35 -2.27
C GLU A 55 -1.47 -6.18 -3.55
N GLU A 56 -2.39 -6.00 -4.51
CA GLU A 56 -2.32 -6.64 -5.84
C GLU A 56 -1.02 -6.28 -6.57
N VAL A 57 -0.61 -5.00 -6.54
CA VAL A 57 0.68 -4.57 -7.13
C VAL A 57 1.87 -5.25 -6.45
N VAL A 58 1.90 -5.29 -5.11
CA VAL A 58 3.00 -5.95 -4.38
C VAL A 58 2.99 -7.45 -4.64
N TYR A 59 1.82 -8.08 -4.71
CA TYR A 59 1.67 -9.49 -5.06
C TYR A 59 2.24 -9.78 -6.45
N ASP A 60 1.89 -8.98 -7.45
CA ASP A 60 2.41 -9.09 -8.82
C ASP A 60 3.95 -8.98 -8.88
N LEU A 61 4.53 -8.05 -8.12
CA LEU A 61 6.00 -7.93 -8.02
C LEU A 61 6.64 -9.18 -7.39
N SER A 62 5.93 -9.84 -6.49
CA SER A 62 6.40 -11.02 -5.77
C SER A 62 6.47 -12.23 -6.69
N ILE A 63 5.38 -12.51 -7.41
CA ILE A 63 5.29 -13.64 -8.33
C ILE A 63 6.23 -13.47 -9.53
N ARG A 64 6.55 -12.22 -9.91
CA ARG A 64 7.50 -11.90 -10.99
C ARG A 64 8.96 -11.84 -10.54
N GLY A 65 9.24 -11.99 -9.24
CA GLY A 65 10.60 -11.90 -8.70
C GLY A 65 11.23 -10.51 -8.82
N LEU A 66 10.41 -9.46 -8.93
CA LEU A 66 10.85 -8.06 -9.08
C LEU A 66 11.02 -7.34 -7.74
N ARG A 67 10.87 -8.06 -6.62
CA ARG A 67 11.14 -7.48 -5.30
C ARG A 67 12.62 -7.13 -5.18
N PRO A 68 12.97 -5.90 -4.79
CA PRO A 68 14.36 -5.54 -4.55
C PRO A 68 14.93 -6.45 -3.46
N LYS A 69 16.11 -7.02 -3.72
CA LYS A 69 16.85 -7.76 -2.69
C LYS A 69 17.35 -6.73 -1.68
N PRO A 70 17.26 -7.00 -0.37
CA PRO A 70 17.89 -6.13 0.62
C PRO A 70 19.38 -6.07 0.30
N GLU A 71 19.88 -4.87 -0.02
CA GLU A 71 21.31 -4.65 -0.13
C GLU A 71 21.92 -4.90 1.26
N PRO A 72 22.92 -5.78 1.39
CA PRO A 72 23.56 -5.99 2.68
C PRO A 72 24.20 -4.67 3.12
N ALA A 73 23.79 -4.17 4.27
CA ALA A 73 24.40 -3.00 4.88
C ALA A 73 25.89 -3.26 5.09
N LEU A 74 26.74 -2.45 4.43
CA LEU A 74 28.19 -2.42 4.62
C LEU A 74 28.56 -1.89 6.01
#